data_AF-A0A8T6PG84-F1
#
_entry.id   AF-A0A8T6PG84-F1
#
_cell.length_a   1.000
_cell.length_b   1.000
_cell.length_c   1.000
_cell.angle_alpha   90.00
_cell.angle_beta   90.00
_cell.angle_gamma   90.00
#
_symmetry.space_group_name_H-M   'P 1'
#
loop_
_entity.id
_entity.type
_entity.pdbx_description
1 polymer ?
#
loop_
_entity_poly.entity_id
_entity_poly.type
_entity_poly.pdbx_seq_one_letter_code
_entity_poly.pdbx_strand_id
1 'polypeptide(L)'
;MTYDHRFRVWASIIATIFVLTGTTPACTLKPKDDPEPALSDRLGDHLQRAIETEASASHLWDRILFGEPVSCQEALTVPLRFEITPAEQQSEPLSVPVAEHLNNAIAALETAVAIWDEECTQSRDVIPLAVVQQAQMALKQARKSLGLATDAWTVWQS
;
A
#
# COMPACT_ATOMS: atom_id res chain seq x y z
N MET A 1 42.65 -4.74 5.33
CA MET A 1 41.70 -5.86 5.16
C MET A 1 42.20 -7.02 6.00
N THR A 2 41.54 -7.27 7.13
CA THR A 2 41.69 -8.52 7.89
C THR A 2 40.47 -8.67 8.79
N TYR A 3 39.59 -9.61 8.42
CA TYR A 3 38.44 -10.05 9.19
C TYR A 3 38.93 -10.87 10.38
N ASP A 4 38.50 -10.52 11.60
CA ASP A 4 38.76 -11.29 12.82
C ASP A 4 37.50 -12.09 13.20
N HIS A 5 37.61 -13.41 13.08
CA HIS A 5 36.63 -14.38 13.54
C HIS A 5 36.74 -14.55 15.05
N ARG A 6 35.74 -14.08 15.80
CA ARG A 6 35.51 -14.56 17.17
C ARG A 6 34.09 -15.10 17.35
N PHE A 7 33.96 -16.37 16.97
CA PHE A 7 32.94 -17.28 17.47
C PHE A 7 33.01 -17.32 19.01
N ARG A 8 31.91 -16.96 19.68
CA ARG A 8 31.68 -17.30 21.09
C ARG A 8 30.55 -18.31 21.18
N VAL A 9 30.97 -19.54 21.41
CA VAL A 9 30.18 -20.70 21.84
C VAL A 9 29.86 -20.53 23.33
N TRP A 10 28.59 -20.51 23.70
CA TRP A 10 28.07 -20.87 25.04
C TRP A 10 26.66 -21.46 24.81
N ALA A 11 26.53 -22.77 24.73
CA ALA A 11 26.32 -23.71 25.83
C ALA A 11 24.82 -23.85 26.21
N SER A 12 24.30 -25.00 25.80
CA SER A 12 23.06 -25.70 26.13
C SER A 12 22.50 -25.49 27.54
N ILE A 13 21.17 -25.33 27.63
CA ILE A 13 20.37 -25.99 28.68
C ILE A 13 19.21 -26.71 27.99
N ILE A 14 19.32 -28.04 27.98
CA ILE A 14 18.28 -28.98 27.64
C ILE A 14 17.38 -29.09 28.87
N ALA A 15 16.10 -28.72 28.74
CA ALA A 15 15.06 -29.09 29.70
C ALA A 15 14.09 -30.05 29.01
N THR A 16 14.40 -31.34 29.14
CA THR A 16 13.51 -32.45 28.80
C THR A 16 12.58 -32.69 29.99
N ILE A 17 11.27 -32.49 29.84
CA ILE A 17 10.26 -33.11 30.72
C ILE A 17 9.13 -33.72 29.87
N PHE A 18 9.24 -35.05 29.76
CA PHE A 18 8.25 -36.12 29.81
C PHE A 18 6.73 -35.80 29.65
N VAL A 19 6.21 -36.25 28.50
CA VAL A 19 4.95 -36.99 28.24
C VAL A 19 3.76 -36.83 29.19
N LEU A 20 2.68 -36.28 28.64
CA LEU A 20 1.32 -36.78 28.87
C LEU A 20 0.64 -36.97 27.50
N THR A 21 0.65 -38.22 27.02
CA THR A 21 -0.21 -38.67 25.91
C THR A 21 -1.65 -38.65 26.38
N GLY A 22 -2.30 -37.50 26.26
CA GLY A 22 -3.75 -37.38 26.23
C GLY A 22 -4.22 -37.55 24.80
N THR A 23 -4.68 -38.74 24.44
CA THR A 23 -5.45 -38.96 23.21
C THR A 23 -6.82 -38.31 23.37
N THR A 24 -6.91 -37.01 23.15
CA THR A 24 -8.19 -36.36 22.86
C THR A 24 -8.59 -36.75 21.44
N PRO A 25 -9.81 -37.23 21.18
CA PRO A 25 -10.29 -37.33 19.81
C PRO A 25 -10.20 -35.93 19.22
N ALA A 26 -9.34 -35.78 18.22
CA ALA A 26 -9.28 -34.58 17.41
C ALA A 26 -10.60 -34.49 16.65
N CYS A 27 -11.61 -33.87 17.26
CA CYS A 27 -12.58 -33.11 16.50
C CYS A 27 -11.77 -32.00 15.84
N THR A 28 -11.25 -32.27 14.64
CA THR A 28 -10.75 -31.23 13.75
C THR A 28 -11.96 -30.35 13.44
N LEU A 29 -12.16 -29.33 14.26
CA LEU A 29 -12.98 -28.18 13.92
C LEU A 29 -12.41 -27.67 12.60
N LYS A 30 -13.15 -27.94 11.53
CA LYS A 30 -12.91 -27.37 10.21
C LYS A 30 -12.77 -25.86 10.44
N PRO A 31 -11.66 -25.22 10.03
CA PRO A 31 -11.58 -23.77 10.03
C PRO A 31 -12.82 -23.28 9.29
N LYS A 32 -13.70 -22.59 10.01
CA LYS A 32 -14.85 -21.95 9.42
C LYS A 32 -14.26 -20.85 8.57
N ASP A 33 -14.42 -20.94 7.25
CA ASP A 33 -13.92 -19.92 6.32
C ASP A 33 -14.33 -18.56 6.89
N ASP A 34 -13.34 -17.72 7.22
CA ASP A 34 -13.61 -16.40 7.76
C ASP A 34 -14.47 -15.65 6.74
N PRO A 35 -15.58 -15.02 7.15
CA PRO A 35 -16.43 -14.29 6.22
C PRO A 35 -15.59 -13.22 5.53
N GLU A 36 -15.75 -13.12 4.21
CA GLU A 36 -15.10 -12.06 3.44
C GLU A 36 -15.46 -10.69 4.04
N PRO A 37 -14.49 -9.77 4.22
CA PRO A 37 -14.78 -8.46 4.77
C PRO A 37 -15.83 -7.72 3.93
N ALA A 38 -16.65 -6.91 4.60
CA ALA A 38 -17.71 -6.16 3.94
C ALA A 38 -17.14 -5.22 2.87
N LEU A 39 -17.93 -4.93 1.83
CA LEU A 39 -17.50 -4.04 0.75
C LEU A 39 -17.06 -2.67 1.27
N SER A 40 -17.77 -2.12 2.25
CA SER A 40 -17.39 -0.87 2.93
C SER A 40 -15.99 -0.97 3.53
N ASP A 41 -15.70 -2.02 4.30
CA ASP A 41 -14.40 -2.18 4.96
C ASP A 41 -13.28 -2.28 3.91
N ARG A 42 -13.48 -3.09 2.87
CA ARG A 42 -12.49 -3.27 1.78
C ARG A 42 -12.23 -1.96 1.02
N LEU A 43 -13.27 -1.15 0.76
CA LEU A 43 -13.15 0.14 0.09
C LEU A 43 -12.50 1.20 0.99
N GLY A 44 -12.88 1.24 2.27
CA GLY A 44 -12.30 2.14 3.26
C GLY A 44 -10.79 1.90 3.41
N ASP A 45 -10.39 0.63 3.50
CA ASP A 45 -8.98 0.25 3.58
C ASP A 45 -8.20 0.61 2.30
N HIS A 46 -8.81 0.49 1.12
CA HIS A 46 -8.15 0.93 -0.12
C HIS A 46 -8.05 2.45 -0.22
N LEU A 47 -9.10 3.17 0.17
CA LEU A 47 -9.10 4.63 0.18
C LEU A 47 -7.99 5.17 1.10
N GLN A 48 -7.89 4.61 2.31
CA GLN A 48 -6.86 4.98 3.27
C GLN A 48 -5.44 4.71 2.72
N ARG A 49 -5.21 3.52 2.15
CA ARG A 49 -3.91 3.20 1.53
C ARG A 49 -3.57 4.15 0.38
N ALA A 50 -4.54 4.51 -0.46
CA ALA A 50 -4.30 5.45 -1.55
C ALA A 50 -3.95 6.86 -1.04
N ILE A 51 -4.57 7.32 0.06
CA ILE A 51 -4.23 8.58 0.74
C ILE A 51 -2.80 8.54 1.28
N GLU A 52 -2.41 7.45 1.93
CA GLU A 52 -1.05 7.27 2.47
C GLU A 52 0.02 7.24 1.37
N THR A 53 -0.28 6.57 0.26
CA THR A 53 0.60 6.57 -0.93
C THR A 53 0.71 7.97 -1.53
N GLU A 54 -0.38 8.73 -1.65
CA GLU A 54 -0.35 10.11 -2.17
C GLU A 54 0.49 11.04 -1.30
N ALA A 55 0.35 10.94 0.02
CA ALA A 55 1.12 11.74 0.97
C ALA A 55 2.62 11.40 0.88
N SER A 56 2.95 10.11 0.83
CA SER A 56 4.34 9.63 0.71
C SER A 56 4.99 10.07 -0.60
N ALA A 57 4.26 9.93 -1.71
CA ALA A 57 4.74 10.34 -3.02
C ALA A 57 4.90 11.87 -3.12
N SER A 58 3.95 12.64 -2.58
CA SER A 58 4.04 14.11 -2.52
C SER A 58 5.27 14.55 -1.73
N HIS A 59 5.49 13.95 -0.56
CA HIS A 59 6.66 14.25 0.25
C HIS A 59 7.98 13.95 -0.47
N LEU A 60 8.07 12.83 -1.19
CA LEU A 60 9.24 12.50 -2.00
C LEU A 60 9.49 13.56 -3.09
N TRP A 61 8.47 13.94 -3.85
CA TRP A 61 8.62 14.89 -4.94
C TRP A 61 8.87 16.33 -4.46
N ASP A 62 8.34 16.71 -3.29
CA ASP A 62 8.64 17.99 -2.67
C ASP A 62 10.11 18.06 -2.22
N ARG A 63 10.64 17.01 -1.60
CA ARG A 63 12.07 16.92 -1.24
C ARG A 63 12.97 17.11 -2.46
N ILE A 64 12.65 16.45 -3.58
CA ILE A 64 13.37 16.62 -4.85
C ILE A 64 13.29 18.07 -5.33
N LEU A 65 12.11 18.69 -5.27
CA LEU A 65 11.92 20.09 -5.68
C LEU A 65 12.77 21.06 -4.85
N PHE A 66 12.90 20.81 -3.55
CA PHE A 66 13.73 21.62 -2.65
C PHE A 66 15.22 21.26 -2.68
N GLY A 67 15.63 20.31 -3.52
CA GLY A 67 17.03 19.91 -3.70
C GLY A 67 17.56 19.04 -2.56
N GLU A 68 16.67 18.39 -1.81
CA GLU A 68 17.07 17.44 -0.78
C GLU A 68 17.54 16.12 -1.41
N PRO A 69 18.52 15.43 -0.79
CA PRO A 69 18.94 14.12 -1.25
C PRO A 69 17.81 13.11 -1.04
N VAL A 70 17.53 12.31 -2.07
CA VAL A 70 16.58 11.18 -2.05
C VAL A 70 17.28 9.91 -2.53
N SER A 71 16.81 8.76 -2.07
CA SER A 71 17.36 7.46 -2.45
C SER A 71 16.38 6.66 -3.28
N CYS A 72 16.83 6.02 -4.35
CA CYS A 72 16.04 5.05 -5.12
C CYS A 72 15.61 3.79 -4.35
N GLN A 73 16.03 3.65 -3.09
CA GLN A 73 15.51 2.63 -2.17
C GLN A 73 14.21 3.08 -1.48
N GLU A 74 13.84 4.36 -1.60
CA GLU A 74 12.55 4.88 -1.16
C GLU A 74 11.47 4.35 -2.12
N ALA A 75 10.92 3.18 -1.79
CA ALA A 75 9.90 2.53 -2.57
C ALA A 75 8.52 3.14 -2.30
N LEU A 76 7.80 3.48 -3.36
CA LEU A 76 6.40 3.87 -3.31
C LEU A 76 5.56 2.67 -3.76
N THR A 77 4.69 2.17 -2.87
CA THR A 77 3.76 1.10 -3.24
C THR A 77 2.40 1.71 -3.52
N VAL A 78 1.92 1.54 -4.76
CA VAL A 78 0.56 1.95 -5.14
C VAL A 78 -0.38 0.78 -4.86
N PRO A 79 -1.54 1.01 -4.19
CA PRO A 79 -2.54 -0.03 -4.03
C PRO A 79 -3.08 -0.47 -5.38
N LEU A 80 -3.47 -1.75 -5.48
CA LEU A 80 -4.13 -2.27 -6.68
C LEU A 80 -5.47 -1.58 -6.88
N ARG A 81 -5.91 -1.53 -8.14
CA ARG A 81 -7.24 -1.06 -8.50
C ARG A 81 -8.31 -1.91 -7.80
N PHE A 82 -9.33 -1.23 -7.31
CA PHE A 82 -10.44 -1.86 -6.62
C PHE A 82 -11.47 -2.36 -7.62
N GLU A 83 -11.92 -3.61 -7.46
CA GLU A 83 -12.97 -4.20 -8.28
C GLU A 83 -14.23 -4.43 -7.44
N ILE A 84 -15.36 -3.89 -7.92
CA ILE A 84 -16.68 -4.20 -7.37
C ILE A 84 -17.28 -5.30 -8.24
N THR A 85 -17.76 -6.37 -7.61
CA THR A 85 -18.45 -7.45 -8.35
C THR A 85 -19.84 -6.99 -8.82
N PRO A 86 -20.43 -7.60 -9.87
CA PRO A 86 -21.79 -7.25 -10.30
C PRO A 86 -22.86 -7.42 -9.21
N ALA A 87 -22.67 -8.37 -8.28
CA ALA A 87 -23.58 -8.58 -7.17
C ALA A 87 -23.51 -7.43 -6.15
N GLU A 88 -22.29 -7.01 -5.79
CA GLU A 88 -22.04 -5.88 -4.89
C GLU A 88 -22.53 -4.56 -5.48
N GLN A 89 -22.33 -4.35 -6.78
CA GLN A 89 -22.86 -3.19 -7.48
C GLN A 89 -24.39 -3.11 -7.41
N GLN A 90 -25.08 -4.26 -7.43
CA GLN A 90 -26.53 -4.31 -7.30
C GLN A 90 -27.00 -4.09 -5.87
N SER A 91 -26.30 -4.65 -4.87
CA SER A 91 -26.67 -4.51 -3.46
C SER A 91 -26.33 -3.13 -2.90
N GLU A 92 -25.23 -2.53 -3.35
CA GLU A 92 -24.65 -1.31 -2.80
C GLU A 92 -24.27 -0.32 -3.92
N PRO A 93 -25.24 0.17 -4.72
CA PRO A 93 -24.95 0.99 -5.90
C PRO A 93 -24.22 2.31 -5.60
N LEU A 94 -24.36 2.83 -4.37
CA LEU A 94 -23.66 4.04 -3.92
C LEU A 94 -22.16 3.82 -3.67
N SER A 95 -21.68 2.57 -3.62
CA SER A 95 -20.24 2.25 -3.56
C SER A 95 -19.53 2.50 -4.90
N VAL A 96 -20.25 2.48 -6.02
CA VAL A 96 -19.67 2.56 -7.37
C VAL A 96 -18.92 3.86 -7.60
N PRO A 97 -19.48 5.06 -7.33
CA PRO A 97 -18.73 6.31 -7.49
C PRO A 97 -17.48 6.38 -6.61
N VAL A 98 -17.51 5.74 -5.43
CA VAL A 98 -16.34 5.66 -4.55
C VAL A 98 -15.22 4.89 -5.25
N ALA A 99 -15.51 3.68 -5.73
CA ALA A 99 -14.53 2.84 -6.42
C ALA A 99 -14.02 3.48 -7.71
N GLU A 100 -14.89 4.14 -8.48
CA GLU A 100 -14.50 4.84 -9.70
C GLU A 100 -13.52 5.99 -9.41
N HIS A 101 -13.84 6.87 -8.45
CA HIS A 101 -12.95 7.96 -8.08
C HIS A 101 -11.65 7.47 -7.43
N LEU A 102 -11.72 6.43 -6.61
CA LEU A 102 -10.54 5.77 -6.04
C LEU A 102 -9.64 5.20 -7.14
N ASN A 103 -10.18 4.49 -8.11
CA ASN A 103 -9.40 3.94 -9.23
C ASN A 103 -8.79 5.02 -10.11
N ASN A 104 -9.48 6.16 -10.29
CA ASN A 104 -8.91 7.33 -10.95
C ASN A 104 -7.75 7.95 -10.15
N ALA A 105 -7.82 7.94 -8.82
CA ALA A 105 -6.70 8.36 -7.97
C ALA A 105 -5.51 7.41 -8.10
N ILE A 106 -5.78 6.10 -8.03
CA ILE A 106 -4.76 5.04 -8.18
C ILE A 106 -4.04 5.17 -9.52
N ALA A 107 -4.75 5.35 -10.64
CA ALA A 107 -4.12 5.53 -11.94
C ALA A 107 -3.21 6.76 -12.03
N ALA A 108 -3.57 7.85 -11.33
CA ALA A 108 -2.72 9.04 -11.26
C ALA A 108 -1.50 8.81 -10.35
N LEU A 109 -1.63 8.05 -9.26
CA LEU A 109 -0.51 7.63 -8.43
C LEU A 109 0.44 6.68 -9.17
N GLU A 110 -0.09 5.71 -9.94
CA GLU A 110 0.68 4.85 -10.83
C GLU A 110 1.58 5.68 -11.76
N THR A 111 1.05 6.79 -12.29
CA THR A 111 1.82 7.70 -13.15
C THR A 111 2.97 8.38 -12.38
N ALA A 112 2.70 8.93 -11.19
CA ALA A 112 3.73 9.60 -10.38
C ALA A 112 4.84 8.63 -9.92
N VAL A 113 4.46 7.40 -9.57
CA VAL A 113 5.41 6.35 -9.17
C VAL A 113 6.20 5.83 -10.36
N ALA A 114 5.57 5.63 -11.52
CA ALA A 114 6.28 5.22 -12.73
C ALA A 114 7.35 6.24 -13.15
N ILE A 115 7.08 7.54 -12.98
CA ILE A 115 8.10 8.59 -13.20
C ILE A 115 9.28 8.38 -12.26
N TRP A 116 9.03 8.13 -10.97
CA TRP A 116 10.09 7.88 -9.99
C TRP A 116 10.90 6.62 -10.30
N ASP A 117 10.23 5.53 -10.64
CA ASP A 117 10.88 4.27 -11.03
C ASP A 117 11.75 4.49 -12.26
N GLU A 118 11.27 5.24 -13.25
CA GLU A 118 12.05 5.59 -14.43
C GLU A 118 13.27 6.45 -14.06
N GLU A 119 13.12 7.50 -13.24
CA GLU A 119 14.24 8.30 -12.74
C GLU A 119 15.32 7.45 -12.09
N CYS A 120 14.92 6.44 -11.32
CA CYS A 120 15.83 5.54 -10.64
C CYS A 120 16.57 4.57 -11.55
N THR A 121 16.11 4.39 -12.79
CA THR A 121 16.87 3.68 -13.82
C THR A 121 17.83 4.58 -14.60
N GLN A 122 17.66 5.91 -14.52
CA GLN A 122 18.52 6.85 -15.21
C GLN A 122 19.74 7.18 -14.33
N SER A 123 20.94 6.91 -14.84
CA SER A 123 22.20 7.24 -14.14
C SER A 123 22.48 8.74 -14.16
N ARG A 124 21.66 9.54 -13.46
CA ARG A 124 21.83 10.99 -13.32
C ARG A 124 21.82 11.43 -11.87
N ASP A 125 22.67 12.41 -11.58
CA ASP A 125 22.81 12.97 -10.23
C ASP A 125 21.75 14.05 -9.92
N VAL A 126 21.05 14.55 -10.94
CA VAL A 126 20.08 15.65 -10.82
C VAL A 126 18.84 15.36 -11.66
N ILE A 127 17.67 15.39 -11.03
CA ILE A 127 16.38 15.24 -11.71
C ILE A 127 15.97 16.59 -12.34
N PRO A 128 15.65 16.64 -13.65
CA PRO A 128 15.22 17.89 -14.29
C PRO A 128 13.92 18.43 -13.71
N LEU A 129 13.79 19.75 -13.58
CA LEU A 129 12.57 20.41 -13.11
C LEU A 129 11.31 20.00 -13.90
N ALA A 130 11.45 19.78 -15.22
CA ALA A 130 10.35 19.34 -16.07
C ALA A 130 9.79 17.96 -15.66
N VAL A 131 10.62 17.06 -15.14
CA VAL A 131 10.19 15.75 -14.62
C VAL A 131 9.44 15.95 -13.31
N VAL A 132 9.98 16.75 -12.39
CA VAL A 132 9.33 17.07 -11.11
C VAL A 132 7.94 17.66 -11.35
N GLN A 133 7.81 18.58 -12.31
CA GLN A 133 6.53 19.17 -12.70
C GLN A 133 5.53 18.12 -13.24
N GLN A 134 6.00 17.15 -14.02
CA GLN A 134 5.16 16.05 -14.50
C GLN A 134 4.61 15.20 -13.36
N ALA A 135 5.47 14.83 -12.42
CA ALA A 135 5.05 14.08 -11.23
C ALA A 135 4.06 14.88 -10.36
N GLN A 136 4.31 16.18 -10.15
CA GLN A 136 3.41 17.04 -9.40
C GLN A 136 2.03 17.20 -10.08
N MET A 137 1.96 17.22 -11.41
CA MET A 137 0.68 17.21 -12.12
C MET A 137 -0.09 15.91 -11.88
N ALA A 138 0.59 14.76 -11.92
CA ALA A 138 -0.03 13.47 -11.62
C ALA A 138 -0.53 13.42 -10.16
N LEU A 139 0.27 13.87 -9.19
CA LEU A 139 -0.13 13.95 -7.78
C LEU A 139 -1.31 14.90 -7.55
N LYS A 140 -1.34 16.05 -8.23
CA LYS A 140 -2.48 16.98 -8.16
C LYS A 140 -3.76 16.32 -8.68
N GLN A 141 -3.66 15.53 -9.75
CA GLN A 141 -4.79 14.77 -10.27
C GLN A 141 -5.21 13.65 -9.30
N ALA A 142 -4.26 12.94 -8.70
CA ALA A 142 -4.53 11.92 -7.68
C ALA A 142 -5.30 12.53 -6.50
N ARG A 143 -4.80 13.64 -5.93
CA ARG A 143 -5.44 14.35 -4.82
C ARG A 143 -6.85 14.82 -5.14
N LYS A 144 -7.07 15.33 -6.36
CA LYS A 144 -8.42 15.70 -6.81
C LYS A 144 -9.35 14.49 -6.81
N SER A 145 -8.92 13.37 -7.36
CA SER A 145 -9.72 12.14 -7.40
C SER A 145 -9.95 11.56 -6.00
N LEU A 146 -8.97 11.62 -5.09
CA LEU A 146 -9.13 11.20 -3.69
C LEU A 146 -10.15 12.06 -2.95
N GLY A 147 -10.17 13.37 -3.20
CA GLY A 147 -11.20 14.26 -2.68
C GLY A 147 -12.61 13.81 -3.11
N LEU A 148 -12.79 13.56 -4.41
CA LEU A 148 -14.07 13.07 -4.95
C LEU A 148 -14.45 11.69 -4.37
N ALA A 149 -13.48 10.79 -4.18
CA ALA A 149 -13.72 9.48 -3.57
C ALA A 149 -14.15 9.61 -2.10
N THR A 150 -13.53 10.52 -1.34
CA THR A 150 -13.85 10.80 0.07
C THR A 150 -15.23 11.44 0.22
N ASP A 151 -15.58 12.37 -0.68
CA ASP A 151 -16.91 12.99 -0.72
C ASP A 151 -17.98 11.93 -1.03
N ALA A 152 -17.77 11.09 -2.05
CA ALA A 152 -18.66 10.00 -2.41
C ALA A 152 -18.79 8.96 -1.27
N TRP A 153 -17.68 8.65 -0.59
CA TRP A 153 -17.67 7.77 0.58
C TRP A 153 -18.54 8.34 1.70
N THR A 154 -18.42 9.63 1.99
CA THR A 154 -19.23 10.29 3.02
C THR A 154 -20.73 10.23 2.69
N VAL A 155 -21.11 10.41 1.43
CA VAL A 155 -22.51 10.28 0.96
C VAL A 155 -23.02 8.86 1.08
N TRP A 156 -22.17 7.86 0.83
CA TRP A 156 -22.58 6.46 0.94
C TRP A 156 -22.71 6.01 2.41
N GLN A 157 -21.87 6.52 3.31
CA GLN A 157 -21.89 6.15 4.73
C GLN A 157 -22.95 6.91 5.56
N SER A 158 -23.68 7.86 4.97
CA SER A 158 -24.73 8.65 5.64
C SER A 158 -26.11 8.00 5.55
#